data_AF-A0A961DT77-F1
#
_entry.id   AF-A0A961DT77-F1
#
_cell.length_a   1.000
_cell.length_b   1.000
_cell.length_c   1.000
_cell.angle_alpha   90.00
_cell.angle_beta   90.00
_cell.angle_gamma   90.00
#
_symmetry.space_group_name_H-M   'P 1'
#
loop_
_entity.id
_entity.type
_entity.pdbx_description
1 polymer ?
#
loop_
_entity_poly.entity_id
_entity_poly.type
_entity_poly.pdbx_seq_one_letter_code
_entity_poly.pdbx_strand_id
1 'polypeptide(L)'
;MTAHFATLLATHLAGFLAESDDSNPGWLLLLGPAGGAGLYFTLWRYYRNTDKSHSFERETRVDAQPITGSDRKVNEVKGTKKSSIDGDNHASHRQRVQRVS
;
A
#
# COMPACT_ATOMS: atom_id res chain seq x y z
N MET A 1 37.64 20.73 -26.93
CA MET A 1 36.21 21.10 -26.90
C MET A 1 35.55 20.88 -25.54
N THR A 2 35.86 19.79 -24.82
CA THR A 2 35.31 19.49 -23.50
C THR A 2 35.73 20.45 -22.36
N ALA A 3 36.97 20.92 -22.36
CA ALA A 3 37.47 21.83 -21.33
C ALA A 3 36.74 23.19 -21.33
N HIS A 4 36.55 23.81 -22.50
CA HIS A 4 35.84 25.09 -22.62
C HIS A 4 34.37 24.99 -22.21
N PHE A 5 33.72 23.86 -22.48
CA PHE A 5 32.34 23.63 -22.06
C PHE A 5 32.20 23.53 -20.55
N ALA A 6 33.11 22.81 -19.88
CA ALA A 6 33.14 22.71 -18.43
C ALA A 6 33.42 24.07 -17.77
N THR A 7 34.33 24.87 -18.33
CA THR A 7 34.60 26.23 -17.84
C THR A 7 33.38 27.13 -18.00
N LEU A 8 32.73 27.13 -19.17
CA LEU A 8 31.50 27.91 -19.42
C LEU A 8 30.38 27.55 -18.44
N LEU A 9 30.13 26.26 -18.22
CA LEU A 9 29.13 25.79 -17.27
C LEU A 9 29.43 26.28 -15.85
N ALA A 10 30.69 26.18 -15.41
CA ALA A 10 31.12 26.63 -14.10
C ALA A 10 30.95 28.14 -13.91
N THR A 11 31.22 28.95 -14.95
CA THR A 11 31.07 30.41 -14.87
C THR A 11 29.60 30.83 -14.76
N HIS A 12 28.70 30.16 -15.49
CA HIS A 12 27.26 30.45 -15.42
C HIS A 12 26.65 30.03 -14.07
N LEU A 13 27.04 28.86 -13.56
CA LEU A 13 26.59 28.38 -12.25
C LEU A 13 27.09 29.30 -11.13
N ALA A 14 28.34 29.73 -11.20
CA ALA A 14 28.91 30.69 -10.24
C ALA A 14 28.23 32.05 -10.32
N GLY A 15 27.92 32.56 -11.52
CA GLY A 15 27.18 33.80 -11.71
C GLY A 15 25.78 33.76 -11.09
N PHE A 16 25.02 32.70 -11.34
CA PHE A 16 23.68 32.50 -10.78
C PHE A 16 23.70 32.41 -9.24
N LEU A 17 24.72 31.77 -8.67
CA LEU A 17 24.88 31.65 -7.21
C LEU A 17 25.41 32.92 -6.54
N ALA A 18 26.14 33.77 -7.27
CA ALA A 18 26.72 35.01 -6.78
C ALA A 18 25.81 36.23 -6.94
N GLU A 19 24.63 36.08 -7.54
CA GLU A 19 23.70 37.18 -7.77
C GLU A 19 23.08 37.66 -6.45
N SER A 20 23.61 38.75 -5.90
CA SER A 20 23.11 39.41 -4.71
C SER A 20 22.12 40.52 -5.10
N ASP A 21 20.90 40.12 -5.46
CA ASP A 21 19.78 41.03 -5.71
C ASP A 21 18.59 40.64 -4.82
N ASP A 22 17.77 41.61 -4.38
CA ASP A 22 16.56 41.36 -3.57
C ASP A 22 15.55 40.46 -4.30
N SER A 23 15.73 40.32 -5.62
CA SER A 23 14.93 39.51 -6.55
C SER A 23 15.51 38.13 -6.86
N ASN A 24 16.60 37.67 -6.21
CA ASN A 24 17.26 36.41 -6.58
C ASN A 24 16.28 35.21 -6.48
N PRO A 25 15.96 34.53 -7.61
CA PRO A 25 15.01 33.44 -7.63
C PRO A 25 15.63 32.09 -7.22
N GLY A 26 16.66 32.08 -6.38
CA GLY A 26 17.40 30.89 -5.96
C GLY A 26 16.51 29.78 -5.36
N TRP A 27 15.33 30.13 -4.86
CA TRP A 27 14.28 29.18 -4.46
C TRP A 27 13.84 28.24 -5.60
N LEU A 28 13.98 28.64 -6.87
CA LEU A 28 13.71 27.79 -8.03
C LEU A 28 14.63 26.56 -8.08
N LEU A 29 15.87 26.67 -7.58
CA LEU A 29 16.77 25.51 -7.49
C LEU A 29 16.24 24.46 -6.51
N LEU A 30 15.48 24.88 -5.50
CA LEU A 30 14.87 23.96 -4.54
C LEU A 30 13.69 23.20 -5.15
N LEU A 31 13.05 23.70 -6.21
CA LEU A 31 11.89 23.03 -6.82
C LEU A 31 12.23 21.63 -7.35
N GLY A 32 13.44 21.41 -7.85
CA GLY A 32 13.87 20.09 -8.32
C GLY A 32 13.91 19.05 -7.19
N PRO A 33 14.79 19.23 -6.17
CA PRO A 33 14.85 18.35 -5.02
C PRO A 33 13.53 18.26 -4.23
N ALA A 34 12.83 19.38 -4.04
CA ALA A 34 11.55 19.40 -3.33
C ALA A 34 10.47 18.64 -4.10
N GLY A 35 10.39 18.81 -5.42
CA GLY A 35 9.46 18.09 -6.28
C GLY A 35 9.73 16.58 -6.28
N GLY A 36 11.00 16.17 -6.40
CA GLY A 36 11.39 14.76 -6.35
C GLY A 36 11.09 14.10 -5.00
N ALA A 37 11.48 14.75 -3.91
CA ALA A 37 11.19 14.26 -2.56
C ALA A 37 9.68 14.22 -2.27
N GLY A 38 8.94 15.25 -2.68
CA GLY A 38 7.49 15.33 -2.52
C GLY A 38 6.74 14.24 -3.28
N LEU A 39 7.10 13.99 -4.54
CA LEU A 39 6.51 12.93 -5.35
C LEU A 39 6.81 11.55 -4.76
N TYR A 40 8.07 11.30 -4.36
CA TYR A 40 8.42 10.04 -3.70
C TYR A 40 7.61 9.82 -2.41
N PHE A 41 7.55 10.83 -1.55
CA PHE A 41 6.88 10.73 -0.24
C PHE A 41 5.37 10.49 -0.38
N THR A 42 4.71 11.19 -1.32
CA THR A 42 3.27 11.01 -1.58
C THR A 42 2.96 9.59 -2.08
N LEU A 43 3.74 9.07 -3.04
CA LEU A 43 3.60 7.69 -3.52
C LEU A 43 3.87 6.67 -2.42
N TRP A 44 4.93 6.90 -1.63
CA TRP A 44 5.26 6.04 -0.50
C TRP A 44 4.11 5.98 0.50
N ARG A 45 3.55 7.12 0.90
CA ARG A 45 2.42 7.18 1.84
C ARG A 45 1.15 6.53 1.26
N TYR A 46 0.86 6.77 -0.02
CA TYR A 46 -0.29 6.20 -0.72
C TYR A 46 -0.23 4.67 -0.80
N TYR A 47 0.94 4.10 -1.09
CA TYR A 47 1.06 2.64 -1.24
C TYR A 47 1.35 1.93 0.08
N ARG A 48 2.18 2.53 0.95
CA ARG A 48 2.54 1.92 2.24
C ARG A 48 1.48 2.10 3.31
N ASN A 49 0.42 2.87 3.05
CA ASN A 49 -0.66 3.09 3.99
C ASN A 49 -0.14 3.47 5.39
N THR A 50 1.00 4.17 5.47
CA THR A 50 1.68 4.43 6.74
C THR A 50 0.85 5.30 7.68
N ASP A 51 -0.12 6.01 7.12
CA ASP A 51 -1.09 6.82 7.84
C ASP A 51 -2.46 6.16 8.01
N LYS A 52 -2.61 4.93 7.57
CA LYS A 52 -3.79 4.12 7.81
C LYS A 52 -3.40 3.03 8.81
N SER A 53 -3.81 3.21 10.06
CA SER A 53 -3.98 2.06 10.94
C SER A 53 -5.07 1.19 10.32
N HIS A 54 -4.81 -0.10 10.14
CA HIS A 54 -5.86 -1.07 9.85
C HIS A 54 -6.84 -1.12 11.05
N SER A 55 -7.77 -0.17 11.13
CA SER A 55 -8.98 -0.39 11.90
C SER A 55 -9.81 -1.38 11.09
N PHE A 56 -9.49 -2.66 11.25
CA PHE A 56 -10.45 -3.73 10.99
C PHE A 56 -11.54 -3.67 12.06
N GLU A 57 -12.22 -2.54 12.17
CA GLU A 57 -13.41 -2.34 12.99
C GLU A 57 -14.63 -2.67 12.13
N ARG A 58 -14.75 -3.95 11.80
CA ARG A 58 -16.03 -4.60 12.00
C ARG A 58 -15.75 -5.73 12.96
N GLU A 59 -15.89 -5.43 14.24
CA GLU A 59 -16.33 -6.44 15.18
C GLU A 59 -17.58 -7.06 14.56
N THR A 60 -17.39 -8.17 13.86
CA THR A 60 -18.50 -9.03 13.51
C THR A 60 -18.92 -9.58 14.86
N ARG A 61 -19.91 -8.94 15.50
CA ARG A 61 -20.54 -9.47 16.69
C ARG A 61 -21.03 -10.86 16.30
N VAL A 62 -20.26 -11.89 16.65
CA VAL A 62 -20.67 -13.28 16.52
C VAL A 62 -21.67 -13.49 17.65
N ASP A 63 -22.92 -13.10 17.39
CA ASP A 63 -24.01 -13.50 18.27
C ASP A 63 -24.16 -15.01 18.08
N ALA A 64 -23.58 -15.77 19.01
CA ALA A 64 -23.74 -17.21 19.05
C ALA A 64 -25.20 -17.49 19.41
N GLN A 65 -26.04 -17.61 18.39
CA GLN A 65 -27.40 -18.10 18.61
C GLN A 65 -27.30 -19.55 19.09
N PRO A 66 -28.05 -19.94 20.14
CA PRO A 66 -28.12 -21.33 20.54
C PRO A 66 -28.60 -22.15 19.35
N ILE A 67 -27.86 -23.20 19.00
CA ILE A 67 -28.31 -24.17 18.00
C ILE A 67 -29.45 -24.96 18.65
N THR A 68 -30.69 -24.47 18.47
CA THR A 68 -31.89 -25.21 18.84
C THR A 68 -32.19 -26.24 17.76
N GLY A 69 -31.79 -27.48 18.00
CA GLY A 69 -32.05 -28.60 17.10
C GLY A 69 -31.72 -29.91 17.81
N SER A 70 -32.48 -30.97 17.52
CA SER A 70 -32.12 -32.31 17.95
C SER A 70 -30.89 -32.76 17.17
N ASP A 71 -29.74 -32.93 17.83
CA ASP A 71 -28.55 -33.47 17.19
C ASP A 71 -28.80 -34.95 16.85
N ARG A 72 -29.18 -35.21 15.59
CA ARG A 72 -29.28 -36.55 15.04
C ARG A 72 -28.05 -36.78 14.20
N LYS A 73 -27.21 -37.72 14.62
CA LYS A 73 -26.06 -38.17 13.83
C LYS A 73 -26.54 -38.62 12.44
N VAL A 74 -26.21 -37.85 11.41
CA VAL A 74 -26.65 -38.11 10.03
C VAL A 74 -25.66 -39.00 9.30
N ASN A 75 -24.36 -38.83 9.54
CA ASN A 75 -23.30 -39.59 8.91
C ASN A 75 -22.03 -39.61 9.78
N GLU A 76 -21.14 -40.57 9.50
CA GLU A 76 -19.81 -40.65 10.11
C GLU A 76 -18.79 -40.95 9.01
N VAL A 77 -17.77 -40.11 8.89
CA VAL A 77 -16.67 -40.32 7.93
C VAL A 77 -15.45 -40.81 8.70
N LYS A 78 -15.03 -42.05 8.47
CA LYS A 78 -13.79 -42.62 9.02
C LYS A 78 -12.76 -42.79 7.91
N GLY A 79 -11.55 -42.30 8.11
CA GLY A 79 -10.41 -42.51 7.20
C GLY A 79 -10.51 -41.75 5.88
N THR A 80 -10.78 -40.44 5.92
CA THR A 80 -10.81 -39.62 4.70
C THR A 80 -9.40 -39.55 4.07
N LYS A 81 -9.31 -39.84 2.77
CA LYS A 81 -8.11 -39.59 1.95
C LYS A 81 -8.26 -38.35 1.05
N LYS A 82 -9.42 -37.69 1.11
CA LYS A 82 -9.67 -36.46 0.35
C LYS A 82 -8.72 -35.36 0.82
N SER A 83 -8.07 -34.71 -0.14
CA SER A 83 -7.18 -33.57 0.12
C SER A 83 -7.94 -32.24 0.28
N SER A 84 -9.22 -32.20 -0.07
CA SER A 84 -10.08 -31.01 0.04
C SER A 84 -11.52 -31.37 0.46
N ILE A 85 -12.23 -30.35 0.95
CA ILE A 85 -13.64 -30.45 1.34
C ILE A 85 -14.48 -30.04 0.13
N ASP A 86 -15.55 -30.80 -0.13
CA ASP A 86 -16.47 -30.47 -1.21
C ASP A 86 -17.14 -29.11 -0.90
N GLY A 87 -16.99 -28.14 -1.80
CA GLY A 87 -17.50 -26.77 -1.62
C GLY A 87 -16.55 -25.82 -0.87
N ASP A 88 -15.27 -26.15 -0.75
CA ASP A 88 -14.28 -25.20 -0.23
C ASP A 88 -14.14 -23.94 -1.11
N ASN A 89 -13.69 -22.85 -0.50
CA ASN A 89 -13.51 -21.57 -1.19
C ASN A 89 -12.02 -21.29 -1.50
N HIS A 90 -11.17 -22.32 -1.59
CA HIS A 90 -9.72 -22.15 -1.65
C HIS A 90 -9.28 -21.41 -2.92
N ALA A 91 -9.95 -21.59 -4.05
CA ALA A 91 -9.66 -20.88 -5.30
C ALA A 91 -10.37 -19.52 -5.40
N SER A 92 -11.24 -19.18 -4.45
CA SER A 92 -12.09 -17.99 -4.48
C SER A 92 -12.31 -17.45 -3.06
N HIS A 93 -11.22 -16.99 -2.43
CA HIS A 93 -11.19 -16.57 -1.02
C HIS A 93 -12.18 -15.46 -0.63
N ARG A 94 -12.75 -14.74 -1.60
CA ARG A 94 -13.75 -13.68 -1.35
C ARG A 94 -15.18 -14.22 -1.27
N GLN A 95 -15.43 -15.45 -1.70
CA GLN A 95 -16.73 -16.09 -1.56
C GLN A 95 -16.84 -16.72 -0.17
N ARG A 96 -17.94 -16.43 0.53
CA ARG A 96 -18.22 -17.00 1.84
C ARG A 96 -18.70 -18.44 1.68
N VAL A 97 -18.12 -19.35 2.45
CA VAL A 97 -18.64 -20.72 2.60
C VAL A 97 -20.04 -20.63 3.21
N GLN A 98 -21.02 -21.23 2.54
CA GLN A 98 -22.38 -21.29 3.05
C GLN A 98 -22.45 -22.32 4.17
N ARG A 99 -23.18 -22.01 5.24
CA ARG A 99 -23.47 -23.01 6.28
C ARG A 99 -24.40 -24.06 5.68
N VAL A 100 -24.12 -25.32 5.99
CA VAL A 100 -25.07 -26.41 5.75
C VAL A 100 -26.27 -26.14 6.65
N SER A 101 -27.46 -26.02 6.05
CA SER A 101 -28.75 -25.88 6.74
C SER A 101 -29.28 -27.23 7.18
#